data_AF-A0A8T3LSI1-F1
#
_entry.id   AF-A0A8T3LSI1-F1
#
_cell.length_a   1.000
_cell.length_b   1.000
_cell.length_c   1.000
_cell.angle_alpha   90.00
_cell.angle_beta   90.00
_cell.angle_gamma   90.00
#
_symmetry.space_group_name_H-M   'P 1'
#
loop_
_entity.id
_entity.type
_entity.pdbx_description
1 polymer ?
#
loop_
_entity_poly.entity_id
_entity_poly.type
_entity_poly.pdbx_seq_one_letter_code
_entity_poly.pdbx_strand_id
1 'polypeptide(L)' 'PARSGPKIGRNDPCYCGSGKKYKKCHGA' A
#
# COMPACT_ATOMS: atom_id res chain seq x y z
N PRO A 1 4.11 11.40 19.24
CA PRO A 1 2.91 11.26 18.37
C PRO A 1 3.21 10.38 17.15
N ALA A 2 3.19 9.06 17.32
CA ALA A 2 3.42 8.13 16.23
C ALA A 2 2.13 7.98 15.40
N ARG A 3 1.97 8.78 14.34
CA ARG A 3 0.96 8.49 13.30
C ARG A 3 1.43 7.32 12.45
N SER A 4 1.45 6.13 13.04
CA SER A 4 1.42 4.90 12.27
C SER A 4 -0.03 4.69 11.86
N GLY A 5 -0.48 5.40 10.81
CA GLY A 5 -1.71 5.04 10.13
C GLY A 5 -1.66 3.58 9.67
N PRO A 6 -2.80 2.95 9.34
CA PRO A 6 -2.84 1.56 8.91
C PRO A 6 -1.84 1.36 7.77
N LYS A 7 -0.77 0.60 8.04
CA LYS A 7 0.24 0.25 7.03
C LYS A 7 -0.48 -0.63 6.03
N ILE A 8 -0.80 -0.08 4.86
CA ILE A 8 -1.36 -0.84 3.74
C ILE A 8 -0.51 -2.10 3.54
N GLY A 9 -1.16 -3.25 3.59
CA GLY A 9 -0.48 -4.53 3.50
C GLY A 9 0.26 -4.61 2.17
N ARG A 10 1.50 -5.10 2.16
CA ARG A 10 2.29 -5.25 0.93
C ARG A 10 1.58 -6.05 -0.17
N ASN A 11 0.70 -6.97 0.19
CA ASN A 11 -0.08 -7.77 -0.75
C ASN A 11 -1.44 -7.15 -1.13
N ASP A 12 -1.89 -6.10 -0.44
CA ASP A 12 -3.18 -5.44 -0.67
C ASP A 12 -3.20 -4.73 -2.04
N PRO A 13 -4.35 -4.56 -2.71
CA PRO A 13 -4.45 -3.70 -3.89
C PRO A 13 -3.91 -2.29 -3.61
N CYS A 14 -3.18 -1.74 -4.56
CA CYS A 14 -2.58 -0.42 -4.41
C CYS A 14 -3.64 0.68 -4.46
N TYR A 15 -3.56 1.65 -3.55
CA TYR A 15 -4.52 2.75 -3.43
C TYR A 15 -4.60 3.66 -4.67
N CYS A 16 -3.62 3.58 -5.58
CA CYS A 16 -3.59 4.37 -6.81
C CYS A 16 -4.56 3.88 -7.91
N GLY A 17 -5.34 2.81 -7.65
CA GLY A 17 -6.31 2.29 -8.61
C GLY A 17 -5.71 1.52 -9.79
N SER A 18 -4.40 1.25 -9.78
CA SER A 18 -3.71 0.54 -10.87
C SER A 18 -4.06 -0.95 -10.99
N GLY A 19 -4.84 -1.51 -10.05
CA GLY A 19 -5.11 -2.94 -9.95
C GLY A 19 -3.91 -3.80 -9.52
N LYS A 20 -2.71 -3.20 -9.37
CA LYS A 20 -1.50 -3.90 -8.92
C LYS A 20 -1.48 -4.01 -7.40
N LYS A 21 -0.83 -5.04 -6.86
CA LYS A 21 -0.54 -5.14 -5.41
C LYS A 21 0.35 -3.98 -4.97
N TYR A 22 0.18 -3.49 -3.76
CA TYR A 22 0.94 -2.37 -3.19
C TYR A 22 2.45 -2.58 -3.34
N LYS A 23 2.98 -3.76 -3.00
CA LYS A 23 4.41 -4.11 -3.17
C LYS A 23 4.95 -4.10 -4.60
N LYS A 24 4.08 -4.10 -5.61
CA LYS A 24 4.44 -4.06 -7.04
C LYS A 24 4.16 -2.69 -7.65
N CYS A 25 3.84 -1.69 -6.83
CA CYS A 25 3.45 -0.36 -7.26
C CYS A 25 4.06 0.69 -6.32
N HIS A 26 3.33 1.20 -5.32
CA HIS A 26 3.78 2.26 -4.42
C HIS A 26 4.44 1.75 -3.13
N GLY A 27 4.55 0.43 -2.96
CA GLY A 27 5.23 -0.23 -1.85
C GLY A 27 6.53 -0.91 -2.26
N ALA A 28 7.11 -0.48 -3.39
CA ALA A 28 8.49 -0.79 -3.77
C ALA A 28 9.45 -0.03 -2.85
#